data_AF-A0AAF0JPU0-F1
#
_entry.id   AF-A0AAF0JPU0-F1
#
_cell.length_a   1.000
_cell.length_b   1.000
_cell.length_c   1.000
_cell.angle_alpha   90.00
_cell.angle_beta   90.00
_cell.angle_gamma   90.00
#
_symmetry.space_group_name_H-M   'P 1'
#
loop_
_entity.id
_entity.type
_entity.pdbx_description
1 polymer ?
#
loop_
_entity_poly.entity_id
_entity_poly.type
_entity_poly.pdbx_seq_one_letter_code
_entity_poly.pdbx_strand_id
1 'polypeptide(L)'
;MELRVLITPEEISITGIDTHIKSYTILYNLRDYIETKNRRLLVSFEGGPGPAGEGMCIKISIKGEPLSRTDLNAIKKFFELQGANVTVKDFD
;
A
#
# COMPACT_ATOMS: atom_id res chain seq x y z
N MET A 1 8.06 -8.03 13.13
CA MET A 1 7.24 -8.49 12.01
C MET A 1 7.66 -7.73 10.77
N GLU A 2 7.74 -8.40 9.62
CA GLU A 2 8.12 -7.80 8.34
C GLU A 2 6.89 -7.24 7.63
N LEU A 3 6.96 -6.00 7.14
CA LEU A 3 5.87 -5.37 6.40
C LEU A 3 5.73 -6.06 5.05
N ARG A 4 4.53 -6.53 4.69
CA ARG A 4 4.28 -7.18 3.39
C ARG A 4 3.33 -6.35 2.56
N VAL A 5 3.68 -6.14 1.31
CA VAL A 5 2.93 -5.31 0.37
C VAL A 5 2.65 -6.07 -0.90
N LEU A 6 1.39 -6.11 -1.29
CA LEU A 6 0.94 -6.57 -2.60
C LEU A 6 0.48 -5.36 -3.41
N ILE A 7 1.03 -5.19 -4.60
CA ILE A 7 0.69 -4.10 -5.52
C ILE A 7 0.10 -4.70 -6.79
N THR A 8 -1.08 -4.25 -7.16
CA THR A 8 -1.73 -4.49 -8.44
C THR A 8 -2.05 -3.14 -9.10
N PRO A 9 -2.46 -3.13 -10.39
CA PRO A 9 -2.85 -1.90 -11.07
C PRO A 9 -4.02 -1.15 -10.43
N GLU A 10 -4.89 -1.86 -9.69
CA GLU A 10 -6.12 -1.31 -9.12
C GLU A 10 -6.13 -1.30 -7.58
N GLU A 11 -5.18 -1.98 -6.95
CA GLU A 11 -5.16 -2.16 -5.50
C GLU A 11 -3.74 -2.20 -4.94
N ILE A 12 -3.56 -1.64 -3.74
CA ILE A 12 -2.38 -1.85 -2.91
C ILE A 12 -2.84 -2.40 -1.57
N SER A 13 -2.35 -3.58 -1.22
CA SER A 13 -2.66 -4.28 0.02
C SER A 13 -1.42 -4.35 0.91
N ILE A 14 -1.50 -3.85 2.13
CA ILE A 14 -0.39 -3.72 3.08
C ILE A 14 -0.76 -4.48 4.34
N THR A 15 0.09 -5.41 4.78
CA THR A 15 -0.16 -6.27 5.95
C THR A 15 1.04 -6.26 6.90
N GLY A 16 0.79 -6.62 8.16
CA GLY A 16 1.82 -6.67 9.20
C GLY A 16 2.16 -5.30 9.81
N ILE A 17 1.22 -4.35 9.80
CA ILE A 17 1.41 -3.06 10.45
C ILE A 17 1.21 -3.19 11.96
N ASP A 18 2.25 -2.82 12.70
CA ASP A 18 2.36 -2.94 14.16
C ASP A 18 1.73 -1.76 14.92
N THR A 19 1.59 -0.59 14.29
CA THR A 19 1.11 0.65 14.93
C THR A 19 0.23 1.49 14.01
N HIS A 20 -0.74 2.20 14.59
CA HIS A 20 -1.54 3.19 13.87
C HIS A 20 -0.68 4.34 13.29
N ILE A 21 0.42 4.70 13.95
CA ILE A 21 1.29 5.79 13.48
C ILE A 21 1.96 5.43 12.15
N LYS A 22 2.44 4.18 12.01
CA LYS A 22 3.00 3.69 10.75
C LYS A 22 1.94 3.63 9.64
N SER A 23 0.71 3.19 9.94
CA SER A 23 -0.35 3.16 8.93
C SER A 23 -0.67 4.57 8.40
N TYR A 24 -0.80 5.56 9.28
CA TYR A 24 -1.03 6.95 8.86
C TYR A 24 0.12 7.53 8.03
N THR A 25 1.37 7.28 8.44
CA THR A 25 2.55 7.78 7.72
C THR A 25 2.64 7.21 6.31
N ILE A 26 2.43 5.90 6.17
CA ILE A 26 2.42 5.24 4.87
C ILE A 26 1.32 5.81 3.98
N LEU A 27 0.11 5.95 4.52
CA LEU A 27 -1.04 6.48 3.78
C LEU A 27 -0.86 7.92 3.34
N TYR A 28 -0.28 8.78 4.17
CA TYR A 28 -0.03 10.17 3.83
C TYR A 28 0.91 10.28 2.63
N ASN A 29 2.05 9.58 2.68
CA ASN A 29 3.04 9.59 1.60
C ASN A 29 2.49 8.99 0.28
N LEU A 30 1.67 7.93 0.38
CA LEU A 30 1.04 7.31 -0.78
C LEU A 30 -0.05 8.18 -1.40
N ARG A 31 -0.82 8.85 -0.55
CA ARG A 31 -1.90 9.73 -0.98
C ARG A 31 -1.38 10.89 -1.80
N ASP A 32 -0.35 11.58 -1.31
CA ASP A 32 0.28 12.68 -2.06
C ASP A 32 0.82 12.20 -3.42
N TYR A 33 1.43 11.02 -3.48
CA TYR A 33 1.95 10.45 -4.72
C TYR A 33 0.85 10.09 -5.74
N ILE A 34 -0.32 9.62 -5.29
CA ILE A 34 -1.39 9.16 -6.18
C ILE A 34 -2.37 10.29 -6.55
N GLU A 35 -2.72 11.17 -5.61
CA GLU A 35 -3.63 12.30 -5.86
C GLU A 35 -3.04 13.32 -6.84
N THR A 36 -1.71 13.47 -6.88
CA THR A 36 -1.02 14.30 -7.90
C THR A 36 -1.22 13.81 -9.33
N LYS A 37 -1.75 12.58 -9.53
CA LYS A 37 -2.06 11.99 -10.83
C LYS A 37 -3.56 11.93 -11.13
N ASN A 38 -4.38 12.72 -10.43
CA ASN A 38 -5.83 12.84 -10.61
C ASN A 38 -6.61 11.52 -10.41
N ARG A 39 -6.02 10.56 -9.67
CA ARG A 39 -6.65 9.29 -9.29
C ARG A 39 -7.28 9.43 -7.90
N ARG A 40 -8.39 8.73 -7.67
CA ARG A 40 -9.04 8.71 -6.35
C ARG A 40 -8.62 7.47 -5.57
N LEU A 41 -8.30 7.64 -4.30
CA LEU A 41 -7.97 6.55 -3.39
C LEU A 41 -9.15 6.24 -2.47
N LEU A 42 -9.52 4.96 -2.40
CA LEU A 42 -10.40 4.45 -1.36
C LEU A 42 -9.56 3.60 -0.42
N VAL A 43 -9.48 4.02 0.85
CA VAL A 43 -8.69 3.33 1.87
C VAL A 43 -9.64 2.59 2.82
N SER A 44 -9.40 1.30 2.98
CA SER A 44 -10.09 0.42 3.91
C SER A 44 -9.07 -0.16 4.90
N PHE A 45 -9.41 -0.13 6.18
CA PHE A 45 -8.60 -0.75 7.23
C PHE A 45 -9.31 -2.04 7.66
N GLU A 46 -8.58 -3.16 7.63
CA GLU A 46 -9.06 -4.45 8.10
C GLU A 46 -8.17 -4.93 9.27
N GLY A 47 -8.80 -5.42 10.33
CA GLY A 47 -8.11 -5.85 11.55
C GLY A 47 -7.81 -4.72 12.56
N GLY A 48 -7.14 -5.08 13.65
CA GLY A 48 -6.71 -4.15 14.71
C GLY A 48 -5.23 -4.37 15.06
N PRO A 49 -4.54 -3.38 15.66
CA PRO A 49 -3.17 -3.57 16.12
C PRO A 49 -3.15 -4.66 17.19
N GLY A 50 -2.41 -5.75 16.96
CA GLY A 50 -2.56 -6.96 17.77
C GLY A 50 -1.25 -7.70 18.03
N PRO A 51 -0.99 -8.15 19.27
CA PRO A 51 0.21 -8.94 19.64
C PRO A 51 0.19 -10.38 19.06
N ALA A 52 -0.94 -10.82 18.49
CA ALA A 52 -1.14 -12.16 17.93
C ALA A 52 -0.70 -12.30 16.44
N GLY A 53 -0.04 -11.29 15.87
CA GLY A 53 0.79 -11.50 14.68
C GLY A 53 0.13 -11.34 13.32
N GLU A 54 -1.14 -10.95 13.24
CA GLU A 54 -1.77 -10.62 11.94
C GLU A 54 -1.53 -9.15 11.54
N GLY A 55 -1.39 -8.26 12.53
CA GLY A 55 -1.18 -6.83 12.32
C GLY A 55 -2.38 -6.15 11.65
N MET A 56 -2.35 -4.82 11.59
CA MET A 56 -3.35 -4.08 10.82
C MET A 56 -3.10 -4.26 9.32
N CYS A 57 -4.17 -4.48 8.58
CA CYS A 57 -4.17 -4.52 7.13
C CYS A 57 -4.75 -3.22 6.58
N ILE A 58 -4.09 -2.66 5.58
CA ILE A 58 -4.61 -1.53 4.80
C ILE A 58 -4.81 -2.02 3.38
N LYS A 59 -6.03 -1.86 2.87
CA LYS A 59 -6.34 -2.01 1.46
C LYS A 59 -6.58 -0.63 0.87
N ILE A 60 -5.90 -0.32 -0.22
CA ILE A 60 -6.00 0.94 -0.95
C ILE A 60 -6.49 0.59 -2.34
N SER A 61 -7.76 0.86 -2.64
CA SER A 61 -8.30 0.70 -3.98
C SER A 61 -8.14 2.00 -4.77
N ILE A 62 -7.68 1.86 -6.01
CA ILE A 62 -7.44 2.97 -6.92
C ILE A 62 -8.64 3.06 -7.86
N LYS A 63 -9.27 4.23 -7.90
CA LYS A 63 -10.44 4.51 -8.74
C LYS A 63 -10.05 5.47 -9.86
N GLY A 64 -10.50 5.14 -11.07
CA GLY A 64 -10.13 5.85 -12.30
C GLY A 64 -9.19 5.00 -13.15
N GLU A 65 -8.17 5.63 -13.73
CA GLU A 65 -7.17 4.93 -14.53
C GLU A 65 -6.28 4.03 -13.66
N PRO A 66 -6.05 2.76 -14.06
CA PRO A 66 -5.12 1.86 -13.37
C PRO A 66 -3.70 2.44 -13.29
N LEU A 67 -2.92 1.96 -12.32
CA LEU A 67 -1.50 2.27 -12.22
C LEU A 67 -0.76 1.75 -13.45
N SER A 68 0.07 2.62 -14.04
CA SER A 68 0.99 2.20 -15.09
C SER A 68 2.14 1.37 -14.52
N ARG A 69 2.87 0.66 -15.38
CA ARG A 69 4.07 -0.07 -14.97
C ARG A 69 5.12 0.81 -14.28
N THR A 70 5.24 2.07 -14.72
CA THR A 70 6.11 3.07 -14.08
C THR A 70 5.63 3.39 -12.66
N ASP A 71 4.33 3.50 -12.45
CA ASP A 71 3.74 3.73 -11.13
C ASP A 71 3.97 2.53 -10.21
N LEU A 72 3.71 1.31 -10.69
CA LEU A 72 3.93 0.07 -9.95
C LEU A 72 5.39 -0.04 -9.48
N ASN A 73 6.35 0.26 -10.35
CA ASN A 73 7.77 0.25 -10.01
C ASN A 73 8.16 1.34 -9.00
N ALA A 74 7.60 2.55 -9.13
CA ALA A 74 7.86 3.63 -8.17
C ALA A 74 7.33 3.29 -6.78
N ILE A 75 6.10 2.79 -6.69
CA ILE A 75 5.46 2.39 -5.44
C ILE A 75 6.19 1.19 -4.83
N LYS A 76 6.58 0.21 -5.66
CA LYS A 76 7.43 -0.91 -5.21
C LYS A 76 8.71 -0.38 -4.57
N LYS A 77 9.42 0.52 -5.24
CA LYS A 77 10.69 1.04 -4.73
C LYS A 77 10.51 1.82 -3.43
N PHE A 78 9.43 2.60 -3.33
CA PHE A 78 9.07 3.29 -2.10
C PHE A 78 8.96 2.32 -0.91
N PHE A 79 8.24 1.21 -1.06
CA PHE A 79 8.08 0.22 0.01
C PHE A 79 9.35 -0.59 0.29
N GLU A 80 10.12 -0.95 -0.73
CA GLU A 80 11.43 -1.61 -0.54
C GLU A 80 12.39 -0.74 0.30
N LEU A 81 12.41 0.58 0.07
CA LEU A 81 13.23 1.52 0.84
C LEU A 81 12.80 1.62 2.31
N GLN A 82 11.56 1.27 2.62
CA GLN A 82 11.04 1.16 4.00
C GLN A 82 11.31 -0.23 4.62
N GLY A 83 12.03 -1.11 3.93
CA GLY A 83 12.33 -2.47 4.39
C GLY A 83 11.15 -3.44 4.27
N ALA A 84 10.19 -3.15 3.38
CA ALA A 84 9.04 -4.02 3.16
C ALA A 84 9.32 -5.11 2.13
N ASN A 85 8.65 -6.25 2.29
CA ASN A 85 8.60 -7.31 1.30
C ASN A 85 7.49 -7.03 0.29
N VAL A 86 7.85 -6.74 -0.97
CA VAL A 86 6.92 -6.25 -1.98
C VAL A 86 6.72 -7.27 -3.10
N THR A 87 5.47 -7.63 -3.35
CA THR A 87 5.03 -8.42 -4.50
C THR A 87 4.24 -7.54 -5.45
N VAL A 88 4.61 -7.53 -6.73
CA VAL A 88 3.86 -6.83 -7.78
C VAL A 88 3.21 -7.88 -8.68
N LYS A 89 1.90 -7.76 -8.90
CA LYS A 89 1.19 -8.49 -9.94
C LYS A 89 0.85 -7.49 -11.04
N ASP A 90 1.58 -7.56 -12.16
CA ASP A 90 1.29 -6.77 -13.36
C ASP A 90 0.19 -7.47 -14.18
N PHE A 91 -0.31 -6.81 -15.21
CA PHE A 91 -1.16 -7.44 -16.22
C PHE A 91 -0.35 -8.53 -16.96
N ASP A 92 -0.85 -9.77 -17.00
CA ASP A 92 -0.38 -10.80 -17.94
C ASP A 92 -0.56 -10.33 -19.39
#